data_AF-A0A9Q1BSA0-F1
#
_entry.id   AF-A0A9Q1BSA0-F1
#
_cell.length_a   1.000
_cell.length_b   1.000
_cell.length_c   1.000
_cell.angle_alpha   90.00
_cell.angle_beta   90.00
_cell.angle_gamma   90.00
#
_symmetry.space_group_name_H-M   'P 1'
#
loop_
_entity.id
_entity.type
_entity.pdbx_description
1 polymer ?
#
loop_
_entity_poly.entity_id
_entity_poly.type
_entity_poly.pdbx_seq_one_letter_code
_entity_poly.pdbx_strand_id
1 'polypeptide(L)'
;MSGKKKKDYRKVLKELQSLVPDRRVQQVTMDFERAMWTEFQRVFPDVTLQGRLIALPFLPHEFIPEMFHYLKRLAESDAIKGVVNYIENTWINGPWPPSAWSVFMQSVRTNNDVEGWHNRLNCHANGRCQLPFYLLIDLLHKEARLTSIQVRLLSDRKLRRIQKRKYREL
;
A
#
# COMPACT_ATOMS: atom_id res chain seq x y z
N MET A 1 -1.19 -1.56 -21.09
CA MET A 1 -1.17 -1.69 -19.61
C MET A 1 -2.46 -2.39 -19.19
N SER A 2 -2.34 -3.55 -18.50
CA SER A 2 -3.48 -4.37 -18.05
C SER A 2 -4.46 -3.56 -17.20
N GLY A 3 -5.76 -3.77 -17.38
CA GLY A 3 -6.85 -2.98 -16.78
C GLY A 3 -7.02 -3.15 -15.26
N LYS A 4 -6.07 -3.81 -14.57
CA LYS A 4 -6.12 -4.12 -13.14
C LYS A 4 -7.40 -4.85 -12.70
N LYS A 5 -8.13 -5.47 -13.64
CA LYS A 5 -9.34 -6.25 -13.35
C LYS A 5 -8.96 -7.71 -13.17
N LYS A 6 -9.71 -8.44 -12.33
CA LYS A 6 -9.53 -9.89 -12.12
C LYS A 6 -9.45 -10.67 -13.43
N LYS A 7 -10.34 -10.36 -14.39
CA LYS A 7 -10.37 -10.99 -15.71
C LYS A 7 -9.07 -10.80 -16.51
N ASP A 8 -8.44 -9.64 -16.38
CA ASP A 8 -7.22 -9.30 -17.11
C ASP A 8 -6.03 -10.03 -16.50
N TYR A 9 -5.95 -10.06 -15.15
CA TYR A 9 -4.94 -10.84 -14.43
C TYR A 9 -5.06 -12.32 -14.74
N ARG A 10 -6.27 -12.89 -14.72
CA ARG A 10 -6.49 -14.30 -15.08
C ARG A 10 -5.96 -14.62 -16.46
N LYS A 11 -6.24 -13.75 -17.45
CA LYS A 11 -5.79 -13.97 -18.83
C LYS A 11 -4.27 -13.95 -18.93
N VAL A 12 -3.62 -12.98 -18.30
CA VAL A 12 -2.15 -12.87 -18.26
C VAL A 12 -1.50 -14.06 -17.55
N LEU A 13 -2.07 -14.49 -16.42
CA LEU A 13 -1.55 -15.61 -15.63
C LEU A 13 -1.67 -16.95 -16.35
N LYS A 14 -2.78 -17.18 -17.07
CA LYS A 14 -2.95 -18.37 -17.91
C LYS A 14 -1.96 -18.38 -19.09
N GLU A 15 -1.71 -17.23 -19.68
CA GLU A 15 -0.72 -17.15 -20.76
C GLU A 15 0.70 -17.37 -20.25
N LEU A 16 1.03 -16.82 -19.09
CA LEU A 16 2.29 -17.14 -18.40
C LEU A 16 2.43 -18.64 -18.11
N GLN A 17 1.35 -19.31 -17.70
CA GLN A 17 1.34 -20.76 -17.50
C GLN A 17 1.63 -21.53 -18.80
N SER A 18 1.05 -21.09 -19.93
CA SER A 18 1.29 -21.70 -21.25
C SER A 18 2.72 -21.47 -21.78
N LEU A 19 3.35 -20.36 -21.40
CA LEU A 19 4.71 -20.00 -21.83
C LEU A 19 5.80 -20.67 -20.99
N VAL A 20 5.45 -21.18 -19.81
CA VAL A 20 6.38 -21.85 -18.90
C VAL A 20 5.81 -23.20 -18.42
N PRO A 21 5.53 -24.15 -19.34
CA PRO A 21 4.89 -25.41 -18.98
C PRO A 21 5.81 -26.35 -18.16
N ASP A 22 7.12 -26.28 -18.38
CA ASP A 22 8.09 -27.24 -17.81
C ASP A 22 8.84 -26.75 -16.55
N ARG A 23 8.55 -25.54 -16.05
CA ARG A 23 9.16 -25.07 -14.79
C ARG A 23 8.12 -25.04 -13.68
N ARG A 24 8.31 -25.89 -12.68
CA ARG A 24 7.64 -25.75 -11.38
C ARG A 24 8.09 -24.44 -10.74
N VAL A 25 7.36 -23.36 -10.99
CA VAL A 25 7.55 -22.10 -10.28
C VAL A 25 7.23 -22.37 -8.81
N GLN A 26 8.24 -22.34 -7.93
CA GLN A 26 8.02 -22.64 -6.50
C GLN A 26 7.67 -21.37 -5.71
N GLN A 27 8.22 -20.23 -6.13
CA GLN A 27 8.13 -18.96 -5.40
C GLN A 27 7.93 -17.79 -6.37
N VAL A 28 7.06 -16.84 -6.01
CA VAL A 28 6.84 -15.60 -6.77
C VAL A 28 6.70 -14.42 -5.82
N THR A 29 7.47 -13.36 -6.05
CA THR A 29 7.34 -12.08 -5.34
C THR A 29 6.52 -11.11 -6.17
N MET A 30 5.51 -10.51 -5.57
CA MET A 30 4.63 -9.56 -6.25
C MET A 30 4.00 -8.56 -5.29
N ASP A 31 3.79 -7.33 -5.76
CA ASP A 31 3.12 -6.29 -4.99
C ASP A 31 1.69 -6.71 -4.62
N PHE A 32 1.22 -6.24 -3.45
CA PHE A 32 -0.15 -6.51 -3.03
C PHE A 32 -1.16 -5.76 -3.90
N GLU A 33 -1.89 -6.52 -4.70
CA GLU A 33 -3.10 -6.07 -5.37
C GLU A 33 -4.17 -7.15 -5.26
N ARG A 34 -5.26 -6.85 -4.52
CA ARG A 34 -6.32 -7.81 -4.16
C ARG A 34 -6.81 -8.65 -5.34
N ALA A 35 -7.07 -8.02 -6.49
CA ALA A 35 -7.57 -8.72 -7.69
C ALA A 35 -6.54 -9.68 -8.29
N MET A 36 -5.26 -9.32 -8.23
CA MET A 36 -4.16 -10.09 -8.79
C MET A 36 -3.81 -11.27 -7.87
N TRP A 37 -3.78 -11.07 -6.56
CA TRP A 37 -3.52 -12.13 -5.58
C TRP A 37 -4.58 -13.24 -5.58
N THR A 38 -5.86 -12.85 -5.64
CA THR A 38 -6.96 -13.83 -5.72
C THR A 38 -6.87 -14.68 -6.99
N GLU A 39 -6.57 -14.07 -8.13
CA GLU A 39 -6.47 -14.81 -9.40
C GLU A 39 -5.16 -15.60 -9.49
N PHE A 40 -4.08 -15.13 -8.88
CA PHE A 40 -2.82 -15.86 -8.79
C PHE A 40 -2.98 -17.16 -8.02
N GLN A 41 -3.56 -17.14 -6.81
CA GLN A 41 -3.81 -18.37 -6.04
C GLN A 41 -4.75 -19.34 -6.78
N ARG A 42 -5.65 -18.81 -7.62
CA ARG A 42 -6.56 -19.64 -8.43
C ARG A 42 -5.86 -20.34 -9.59
N VAL A 43 -4.87 -19.69 -10.21
CA VAL A 43 -4.13 -20.22 -11.37
C VAL A 43 -2.90 -21.04 -10.93
N PHE A 44 -2.28 -20.65 -9.82
CA PHE A 44 -1.05 -21.21 -9.28
C PHE A 44 -1.22 -21.57 -7.78
N PRO A 45 -2.05 -22.58 -7.47
CA PRO A 45 -2.37 -22.94 -6.07
C PRO A 45 -1.15 -23.44 -5.30
N ASP A 46 -0.21 -24.10 -5.98
CA ASP A 46 0.96 -24.73 -5.39
C ASP A 46 2.18 -23.78 -5.26
N VAL A 47 2.02 -22.52 -5.67
CA VAL A 47 3.12 -21.55 -5.73
C VAL A 47 3.13 -20.65 -4.50
N THR A 48 4.26 -20.63 -3.80
CA THR A 48 4.40 -19.83 -2.59
C THR A 48 4.65 -18.36 -2.96
N LEU A 49 3.63 -17.53 -2.82
CA LEU A 49 3.80 -16.07 -2.85
C LEU A 49 4.78 -15.61 -1.76
N GLN A 50 5.94 -15.08 -2.16
CA GLN A 50 6.87 -14.35 -1.32
C GLN A 50 6.45 -12.87 -1.26
N GLY A 51 6.53 -12.25 -0.08
CA GLY A 51 5.98 -10.90 0.15
C GLY A 51 4.64 -10.87 0.90
N ARG A 52 4.21 -11.98 1.52
CA ARG A 52 3.00 -12.00 2.36
C ARG A 52 3.10 -11.13 3.61
N LEU A 53 4.30 -11.02 4.19
CA LEU A 53 4.55 -10.18 5.37
C LEU A 53 4.46 -8.68 5.05
N ILE A 54 5.02 -8.25 3.92
CA ILE A 54 4.95 -6.84 3.48
C ILE A 54 3.54 -6.42 3.05
N ALA A 55 2.64 -7.39 2.85
CA ALA A 55 1.25 -7.13 2.49
C ALA A 55 0.30 -6.97 3.69
N LEU A 56 0.77 -7.24 4.93
CA LEU A 56 -0.04 -7.13 6.14
C LEU A 56 -0.78 -5.78 6.30
N PRO A 57 -0.17 -4.62 5.98
CA PRO A 57 -0.87 -3.33 6.10
C PRO A 57 -2.11 -3.21 5.22
N PHE A 58 -2.24 -4.02 4.17
CA PHE A 58 -3.40 -3.97 3.28
C PHE A 58 -4.56 -4.87 3.71
N LEU A 59 -4.44 -5.58 4.83
CA LEU A 59 -5.53 -6.38 5.39
C LEU A 59 -6.36 -5.55 6.37
N PRO A 60 -7.66 -5.86 6.54
CA PRO A 60 -8.43 -5.30 7.63
C PRO A 60 -7.70 -5.59 8.95
N HIS A 61 -7.57 -4.59 9.82
CA HIS A 61 -6.71 -4.66 10.99
C HIS A 61 -7.04 -5.83 11.93
N GLU A 62 -8.28 -6.29 11.93
CA GLU A 62 -8.79 -7.41 12.71
C GLU A 62 -8.09 -8.73 12.33
N PHE A 63 -7.79 -8.93 11.05
CA PHE A 63 -7.18 -10.17 10.55
C PHE A 63 -5.65 -10.13 10.50
N ILE A 64 -5.04 -8.96 10.76
CA ILE A 64 -3.60 -8.78 10.68
C ILE A 64 -2.84 -9.68 11.66
N PRO A 65 -3.19 -9.76 12.97
CA PRO A 65 -2.47 -10.61 13.91
C PRO A 65 -2.55 -12.09 13.55
N GLU A 66 -3.75 -12.58 13.22
CA GLU A 66 -3.97 -13.97 12.83
C GLU A 66 -3.17 -14.35 11.58
N MET A 67 -3.21 -13.49 10.56
CA MET A 67 -2.44 -13.70 9.33
C MET A 67 -0.94 -13.66 9.60
N PHE A 68 -0.47 -12.73 10.44
CA PHE A 68 0.95 -12.68 10.83
C PHE A 68 1.40 -13.99 11.51
N HIS A 69 0.63 -14.50 12.48
CA HIS A 69 0.96 -15.76 13.14
C HIS A 69 0.94 -16.97 12.19
N TYR A 70 0.02 -17.00 11.23
CA TYR A 70 0.01 -18.00 10.18
C TYR A 70 1.29 -17.94 9.32
N LEU A 71 1.69 -16.74 8.89
CA LEU A 71 2.89 -16.53 8.08
C LEU A 71 4.18 -16.82 8.86
N LYS A 72 4.22 -16.50 10.16
CA LYS A 72 5.33 -16.82 11.05
C LYS A 72 5.59 -18.32 11.13
N ARG A 73 4.54 -19.16 11.13
CA ARG A 73 4.69 -20.63 11.11
C ARG A 73 5.26 -21.17 9.80
N LEU A 74 5.05 -20.46 8.70
CA LEU A 74 5.57 -20.83 7.37
C LEU A 74 7.00 -20.34 7.12
N ALA A 75 7.56 -19.53 8.03
CA ALA A 75 8.90 -18.97 7.89
C ALA A 75 9.97 -19.99 8.31
N GLU A 76 10.39 -20.84 7.37
CA GLU A 76 11.38 -21.89 7.63
C GLU A 76 12.83 -21.39 7.59
N SER A 77 13.14 -20.42 6.72
CA SER A 77 14.52 -19.93 6.51
C SER A 77 14.98 -18.94 7.59
N ASP A 78 16.23 -19.05 8.02
CA ASP A 78 16.82 -18.19 9.06
C ASP A 78 16.86 -16.70 8.69
N ALA A 79 17.06 -16.37 7.41
CA ALA A 79 17.02 -14.98 6.93
C ALA A 79 15.64 -14.32 7.14
N ILE A 80 14.55 -15.08 7.01
CA ILE A 80 13.18 -14.58 7.18
C ILE A 80 12.82 -14.49 8.68
N LYS A 81 13.36 -15.35 9.53
CA LYS A 81 13.11 -15.31 10.98
C LYS A 81 13.51 -13.97 11.60
N GLY A 82 14.61 -13.36 11.14
CA GLY A 82 15.01 -12.02 11.57
C GLY A 82 13.96 -10.95 11.25
N VAL A 83 13.42 -10.98 10.03
CA VAL A 83 12.37 -10.06 9.58
C VAL A 83 11.06 -10.31 10.35
N VAL A 84 10.68 -11.56 10.54
CA VAL A 84 9.48 -11.94 11.29
C VAL A 84 9.56 -11.46 12.73
N ASN A 85 10.69 -11.67 13.42
CA ASN A 85 10.89 -11.21 14.78
C ASN A 85 10.85 -9.68 14.89
N TYR A 86 11.46 -8.97 13.92
CA TYR A 86 11.36 -7.52 13.86
C TYR A 86 9.91 -7.05 13.71
N ILE A 87 9.14 -7.66 12.80
CA ILE A 87 7.74 -7.31 12.58
C ILE A 87 6.89 -7.60 13.83
N GLU A 88 7.11 -8.75 14.47
CA GLU A 88 6.40 -9.11 15.69
C GLU A 88 6.63 -8.09 16.80
N ASN A 89 7.88 -7.74 17.08
CA ASN A 89 8.23 -6.85 18.18
C ASN A 89 7.88 -5.38 17.89
N THR A 90 7.95 -4.96 16.62
CA THR A 90 7.78 -3.56 16.24
C THR A 90 6.34 -3.21 15.89
N TRP A 91 5.63 -4.11 15.21
CA TRP A 91 4.33 -3.79 14.58
C TRP A 91 3.15 -4.59 15.14
N ILE A 92 3.38 -5.80 15.65
CA ILE A 92 2.33 -6.63 16.26
C ILE A 92 2.22 -6.37 17.77
N ASN A 93 3.35 -6.44 18.47
CA ASN A 93 3.47 -6.21 19.91
C ASN A 93 4.00 -4.81 20.25
N GLY A 94 4.16 -3.96 19.23
CA GLY A 94 4.68 -2.61 19.39
C GLY A 94 3.66 -1.64 20.00
N PRO A 95 4.06 -0.36 20.15
CA PRO A 95 3.22 0.66 20.79
C PRO A 95 2.01 1.08 19.94
N TRP A 96 1.97 0.76 18.65
CA TRP A 96 0.91 1.16 17.72
C TRP A 96 0.07 -0.05 17.29
N PRO A 97 -1.26 -0.05 17.53
CA PRO A 97 -2.11 -1.17 17.15
C PRO A 97 -2.25 -1.29 15.62
N PRO A 98 -2.57 -2.48 15.08
CA PRO A 98 -2.79 -2.69 13.64
C PRO A 98 -3.77 -1.73 12.97
N SER A 99 -4.75 -1.21 13.70
CA SER A 99 -5.71 -0.21 13.20
C SER A 99 -5.06 1.13 12.87
N ALA A 100 -3.93 1.49 13.51
CA ALA A 100 -3.25 2.76 13.31
C ALA A 100 -2.40 2.79 12.03
N TRP A 101 -1.92 1.64 11.57
CA TRP A 101 -1.04 1.54 10.40
C TRP A 101 -1.63 0.71 9.25
N SER A 102 -2.76 0.03 9.45
CA SER A 102 -3.50 -0.60 8.35
C SER A 102 -3.99 0.46 7.35
N VAL A 103 -3.69 0.23 6.09
CA VAL A 103 -4.13 1.05 4.94
C VAL A 103 -5.32 0.39 4.21
N PHE A 104 -5.94 -0.63 4.80
CA PHE A 104 -7.11 -1.29 4.21
C PHE A 104 -8.26 -0.30 4.05
N MET A 105 -8.83 -0.24 2.84
CA MET A 105 -9.91 0.68 2.46
C MET A 105 -9.58 2.17 2.62
N GLN A 106 -8.31 2.53 2.88
CA GLN A 106 -7.91 3.93 2.88
C GLN A 106 -7.82 4.45 1.44
N SER A 107 -8.59 5.49 1.14
CA SER A 107 -8.61 6.14 -0.18
C SER A 107 -7.30 6.81 -0.55
N VAL A 108 -6.46 7.09 0.46
CA VAL A 108 -5.12 7.65 0.30
C VAL A 108 -4.14 6.86 1.13
N ARG A 109 -3.03 6.45 0.53
CA ARG A 109 -1.89 5.94 1.27
C ARG A 109 -1.29 7.14 2.02
N THR A 110 -1.18 7.07 3.34
CA THR A 110 -0.60 8.12 4.19
C THR A 110 0.71 8.66 3.63
N ASN A 111 1.56 7.79 3.08
CA ASN A 111 2.79 8.20 2.39
C ASN A 111 2.53 9.12 1.19
N ASN A 112 1.57 8.81 0.31
CA ASN A 112 1.24 9.63 -0.85
C ASN A 112 0.65 10.99 -0.44
N ASP A 113 -0.05 11.06 0.70
CA ASP A 113 -0.55 12.32 1.23
C ASP A 113 0.58 13.19 1.78
N VAL A 114 1.51 12.58 2.52
CA VAL A 114 2.71 13.26 3.04
C VAL A 114 3.63 13.70 1.91
N GLU A 115 3.93 12.82 0.95
CA GLU A 115 4.68 13.15 -0.26
C GLU A 115 3.99 14.23 -1.09
N GLY A 116 2.67 14.15 -1.22
CA GLY A 116 1.88 15.16 -1.91
C GLY A 116 1.90 16.52 -1.20
N TRP A 117 1.92 16.54 0.13
CA TRP A 117 2.08 17.74 0.93
C TRP A 117 3.50 18.32 0.79
N HIS A 118 4.54 17.49 0.92
CA HIS A 118 5.93 17.89 0.69
C HIS A 118 6.13 18.46 -0.71
N ASN A 119 5.59 17.81 -1.74
CA ASN A 119 5.73 18.27 -3.12
C ASN A 119 5.04 19.63 -3.32
N ARG A 120 3.85 19.86 -2.76
CA ARG A 120 3.21 21.19 -2.81
C ARG A 120 4.06 22.25 -2.14
N LEU A 121 4.62 21.95 -0.97
CA LEU A 121 5.46 22.89 -0.23
C LEU A 121 6.73 23.21 -1.02
N ASN A 122 7.38 22.21 -1.62
CA ASN A 122 8.54 22.39 -2.50
C ASN A 122 8.22 23.19 -3.77
N CYS A 123 7.05 22.98 -4.37
CA CYS A 123 6.58 23.78 -5.51
C CYS A 123 6.39 25.25 -5.11
N HIS A 124 5.73 25.53 -3.99
CA HIS A 124 5.54 26.91 -3.52
C HIS A 124 6.86 27.57 -3.07
N ALA A 125 7.84 26.77 -2.66
CA ALA A 125 9.19 27.22 -2.37
C ALA A 125 10.06 27.46 -3.63
N ASN A 126 9.52 27.25 -4.84
CA ASN A 126 10.26 27.28 -6.11
C ASN A 126 11.53 26.40 -6.08
N GLY A 127 11.46 25.25 -5.41
CA GLY A 127 12.58 24.29 -5.34
C GLY A 127 13.76 24.73 -4.47
N ARG A 128 13.61 25.75 -3.63
CA ARG A 128 14.67 26.19 -2.71
C ARG A 128 14.83 25.22 -1.53
N CYS A 129 16.03 24.68 -1.35
CA CYS A 129 16.34 23.74 -0.26
C CYS A 129 16.71 24.41 1.07
N GLN A 130 16.97 25.72 1.07
CA GLN A 130 17.37 26.51 2.25
C GLN A 130 16.49 27.75 2.37
N LEU A 131 15.25 27.55 2.81
CA LEU A 131 14.30 28.64 3.01
C LEU A 131 14.65 29.40 4.30
N PRO A 132 14.82 30.74 4.23
CA PRO A 132 14.82 31.57 5.41
C PRO A 132 13.57 31.32 6.26
N PHE A 133 13.74 31.29 7.58
CA PHE A 133 12.70 30.89 8.53
C PHE A 133 11.38 31.65 8.36
N TYR A 134 11.44 32.96 8.12
CA TYR A 134 10.24 33.78 7.90
C TYR A 134 9.45 33.39 6.64
N LEU A 135 10.13 32.98 5.56
CA LEU A 135 9.45 32.46 4.36
C LEU A 135 8.84 31.09 4.60
N LEU A 136 9.50 30.24 5.40
CA LEU A 136 8.96 28.95 5.78
C LEU A 136 7.67 29.12 6.60
N ILE A 137 7.63 30.05 7.57
CA ILE A 137 6.42 30.34 8.35
C ILE A 137 5.26 30.75 7.44
N ASP A 138 5.50 31.67 6.50
CA ASP A 138 4.47 32.12 5.57
C ASP A 138 3.91 30.99 4.68
N LEU A 139 4.80 30.10 4.20
CA LEU A 139 4.40 28.93 3.42
C LEU A 139 3.58 27.94 4.25
N LEU A 140 4.01 27.64 5.48
CA LEU A 140 3.28 26.77 6.40
C LEU A 140 1.90 27.35 6.75
N HIS A 141 1.82 28.66 6.99
CA HIS A 141 0.56 29.33 7.26
C HIS A 141 -0.41 29.26 6.07
N LYS A 142 0.09 29.45 4.84
CA LYS A 142 -0.70 29.27 3.61
C LYS A 142 -1.21 27.84 3.45
N GLU A 143 -0.37 26.82 3.69
CA GLU A 143 -0.79 25.41 3.64
C GLU A 143 -1.81 25.08 4.74
N ALA A 144 -1.64 25.59 5.96
CA ALA A 144 -2.58 25.37 7.06
C ALA A 144 -3.99 25.91 6.76
N ARG A 145 -4.09 27.02 6.02
CA ARG A 145 -5.38 27.56 5.55
C ARG A 145 -6.08 26.65 4.54
N LEU A 146 -5.34 25.86 3.76
CA LEU A 146 -5.94 24.89 2.84
C LEU A 146 -6.54 23.71 3.59
N THR A 147 -5.98 23.32 4.74
CA THR A 147 -6.50 22.24 5.58
C THR A 147 -7.92 22.54 6.06
N SER A 148 -8.21 23.76 6.53
CA SER A 148 -9.56 24.12 6.98
C SER A 148 -10.59 24.09 5.85
N ILE A 149 -10.19 24.48 4.63
CA ILE A 149 -11.01 24.37 3.42
C ILE A 149 -11.27 22.90 3.08
N GLN A 150 -10.26 22.05 3.15
CA GLN A 150 -10.40 20.61 2.91
C GLN A 150 -11.32 19.95 3.93
N VAL A 151 -11.15 20.25 5.22
CA VAL A 151 -12.00 19.76 6.31
C VAL A 151 -13.46 20.15 6.05
N ARG A 152 -13.72 21.43 5.74
CA ARG A 152 -15.08 21.90 5.44
C ARG A 152 -15.68 21.20 4.22
N LEU A 153 -14.92 21.03 3.15
CA LEU A 153 -15.38 20.34 1.95
C LEU A 153 -15.63 18.84 2.21
N LEU A 154 -14.86 18.20 3.10
CA LEU A 154 -15.11 16.84 3.56
C LEU A 154 -16.39 16.75 4.40
N SER A 155 -16.60 17.68 5.33
CA SER A 155 -17.83 17.80 6.12
C SER A 155 -19.07 17.97 5.25
N ASP A 156 -18.97 18.80 4.20
CA ASP A 156 -20.04 19.02 3.21
C ASP A 156 -20.22 17.82 2.26
N ARG A 157 -19.41 16.75 2.39
CA ARG A 157 -19.32 15.61 1.46
C ARG A 157 -19.03 16.02 0.00
N LYS A 158 -18.55 17.26 -0.22
CA LYS A 158 -18.22 17.83 -1.52
C LYS A 158 -16.81 17.50 -1.97
N LEU A 159 -15.92 17.16 -1.03
CA LEU A 159 -14.57 16.69 -1.34
C LEU A 159 -14.60 15.22 -1.76
N ARG A 160 -15.18 14.93 -2.92
CA ARG A 160 -14.74 13.76 -3.69
C ARG A 160 -13.42 14.18 -4.30
N ARG A 161 -12.29 13.82 -3.67
CA ARG A 161 -10.96 14.11 -4.24
C ARG A 161 -11.00 13.58 -5.68
N ILE A 162 -11.05 14.48 -6.65
CA ILE A 162 -11.20 14.12 -8.06
C ILE A 162 -9.96 13.31 -8.39
N GLN A 163 -10.14 12.00 -8.52
CA GLN A 163 -9.12 11.13 -9.05
C GLN A 163 -8.88 11.65 -10.48
N LYS A 164 -7.83 12.46 -10.69
CA LYS A 164 -7.53 13.07 -12.00
C LYS A 164 -7.42 12.00 -13.09
N ARG A 165 -7.12 10.75 -12.70
CA ARG A 165 -7.42 9.55 -13.47
C ARG A 165 -8.67 8.88 -12.92
N LYS A 166 -9.74 8.82 -13.73
CA LYS A 166 -10.77 7.80 -13.58
C LYS A 166 -10.06 6.44 -13.63
N TYR A 167 -9.83 5.79 -12.49
CA TYR A 167 -9.84 4.34 -12.54
C TYR A 167 -11.31 4.00 -12.83
N ARG A 168 -11.58 3.58 -14.08
CA ARG A 168 -12.92 3.20 -14.51
C ARG A 168 -13.50 2.26 -13.47
N GLU A 169 -14.72 2.54 -13.07
CA GLU A 169 -15.52 1.69 -12.19
C GLU A 169 -15.27 0.21 -12.53
N LEU A 170 -14.90 -0.53 -11.49
CA LEU A 170 -14.52 -1.93 -11.57
C LEU A 170 -15.70 -2.76 -12.04
#